data_AF-A0A3L6JJS7-F1
#
_entry.id   AF-A0A3L6JJS7-F1
#
_cell.length_a   1.000
_cell.length_b   1.000
_cell.length_c   1.000
_cell.angle_alpha   90.00
_cell.angle_beta   90.00
_cell.angle_gamma   90.00
#
_symmetry.space_group_name_H-M   'P 1'
#
loop_
_entity.id
_entity.type
_entity.pdbx_description
1 polymer ?
#
loop_
_entity_poly.entity_id
_entity_poly.type
_entity_poly.pdbx_seq_one_letter_code
_entity_poly.pdbx_strand_id
1 'polypeptide(L)'
;MGFFSVLGDIFKILKHTFRQVFKRPFTYFYPFEDRIYPERTRGRHIHVRQNCTACAQCVRSCPVVAIRIDKDDKMYEKDAALYFDYTRCIFCGHCVEACRFNALFHTPVVDLSEGDRRDLIYGPDKITTLEREPFEWRGRRFR
;
A
#
# COMPACT_ATOMS: atom_id res chain seq x y z
N MET A 1 47.26 -32.01 -2.62
CA MET A 1 45.94 -32.55 -2.22
C MET A 1 44.83 -31.51 -2.36
N GLY A 2 44.69 -30.83 -3.51
CA GLY A 2 43.79 -29.66 -3.60
C GLY A 2 43.01 -29.47 -4.90
N PHE A 3 43.21 -30.31 -5.92
CA PHE A 3 42.54 -30.14 -7.22
C PHE A 3 41.28 -31.03 -7.35
N PHE A 4 41.37 -32.31 -6.97
CA PHE A 4 40.24 -33.25 -7.06
C PHE A 4 39.09 -32.94 -6.07
N SER A 5 39.40 -32.36 -4.91
CA SER A 5 38.37 -31.88 -3.97
C SER A 5 37.60 -30.69 -4.54
N VAL A 6 38.33 -29.70 -5.08
CA VAL A 6 37.74 -28.51 -5.72
C VAL A 6 36.88 -28.88 -6.92
N LEU A 7 37.33 -29.83 -7.76
CA LEU A 7 36.56 -30.32 -8.89
C LEU A 7 35.26 -31.01 -8.44
N GLY A 8 35.34 -31.82 -7.38
CA GLY A 8 34.17 -32.47 -6.77
C GLY A 8 33.13 -31.47 -6.24
N ASP A 9 33.58 -30.35 -5.66
CA ASP A 9 32.68 -29.30 -5.18
C ASP A 9 32.07 -28.48 -6.33
N ILE A 10 32.81 -28.22 -7.40
CA ILE A 10 32.28 -27.60 -8.63
C ILE A 10 31.15 -28.46 -9.21
N PHE A 11 31.33 -29.78 -9.30
CA PHE A 11 30.29 -30.67 -9.80
C PHE A 11 29.05 -30.70 -8.92
N LYS A 12 29.18 -30.62 -7.59
CA LYS A 12 28.03 -30.47 -6.69
C LYS A 12 27.26 -29.18 -6.98
N ILE A 13 27.96 -28.06 -7.15
CA ILE A 13 27.34 -26.76 -7.46
C ILE A 13 26.64 -26.82 -8.81
N LEU A 14 27.28 -27.32 -9.86
CA LEU A 14 26.68 -27.49 -11.18
C LEU A 14 25.44 -28.38 -11.14
N LYS A 15 25.48 -29.48 -10.38
CA LYS A 15 24.31 -30.33 -10.18
C LYS A 15 23.18 -29.59 -9.49
N HIS A 16 23.48 -28.76 -8.49
CA HIS A 16 22.48 -27.96 -7.79
C HIS A 16 21.88 -26.87 -8.69
N THR A 17 22.69 -26.15 -9.46
CA THR A 17 22.22 -25.11 -10.38
C THR A 17 21.39 -25.72 -11.51
N PHE A 18 21.85 -26.82 -12.11
CA PHE A 18 21.12 -27.54 -13.14
C PHE A 18 19.73 -27.99 -12.63
N ARG A 19 19.63 -28.45 -11.38
CA ARG A 19 18.32 -28.76 -10.76
C ARG A 19 17.40 -27.55 -10.60
N GLN A 20 17.92 -26.33 -10.46
CA GLN A 20 17.09 -25.13 -10.37
C GLN A 20 16.58 -24.67 -11.74
N VAL A 21 17.33 -24.90 -12.83
CA VAL A 21 16.92 -24.51 -14.20
C VAL A 21 15.59 -25.15 -14.61
N PHE A 22 15.32 -26.39 -14.17
CA PHE A 22 14.08 -27.08 -14.49
C PHE A 22 12.91 -26.79 -13.55
N LYS A 23 13.10 -25.97 -12.50
CA LYS A 23 11.99 -25.56 -11.63
C LYS A 23 11.26 -24.37 -12.23
N ARG A 24 9.96 -24.28 -11.96
CA ARG A 24 9.18 -23.08 -12.30
C ARG A 24 9.74 -21.85 -11.57
N PRO A 25 9.82 -20.69 -12.24
CA PRO A 25 10.25 -19.45 -11.60
C PRO A 25 9.22 -19.01 -10.56
N PHE A 26 9.70 -18.41 -9.47
CA PHE A 26 8.85 -17.84 -8.42
C PHE A 26 8.31 -16.43 -8.78
N THR A 27 8.74 -15.87 -9.91
CA THR A 27 8.40 -14.50 -10.33
C THR A 27 6.94 -14.37 -10.73
N TYR A 28 6.28 -13.33 -10.24
CA TYR A 28 4.97 -12.90 -10.72
C TYR A 28 5.11 -12.01 -11.97
N PHE A 29 4.19 -12.15 -12.92
CA PHE A 29 4.19 -11.31 -14.12
C PHE A 29 3.44 -9.99 -13.89
N TYR A 30 3.96 -9.16 -12.98
CA TYR A 30 3.42 -7.83 -12.72
C TYR A 30 3.58 -6.92 -13.96
N PRO A 31 2.58 -6.14 -14.38
CA PRO A 31 1.30 -5.81 -13.71
C PRO A 31 0.11 -6.73 -14.04
N PHE A 32 0.29 -7.79 -14.84
CA PHE A 32 -0.82 -8.65 -15.28
C PHE A 32 -1.25 -9.67 -14.24
N GLU A 33 -0.29 -10.16 -13.46
CA GLU A 33 -0.50 -11.06 -12.33
C GLU A 33 -0.09 -10.34 -11.05
N ASP A 34 -1.01 -10.30 -10.08
CA ASP A 34 -0.78 -9.68 -8.79
C ASP A 34 -0.58 -10.73 -7.71
N ARG A 35 0.20 -10.37 -6.68
CA ARG A 35 0.38 -11.22 -5.51
C ARG A 35 -0.85 -11.13 -4.61
N ILE A 36 -1.19 -12.24 -3.96
CA ILE A 36 -2.23 -12.24 -2.94
C ILE A 36 -1.66 -11.58 -1.68
N TYR A 37 -2.22 -10.42 -1.32
CA TYR A 37 -1.89 -9.74 -0.08
C TYR A 37 -2.71 -10.33 1.08
N PRO A 38 -2.10 -10.56 2.26
CA PRO A 38 -2.86 -10.92 3.46
C PRO A 38 -3.90 -9.85 3.81
N GLU A 39 -5.01 -10.23 4.45
CA GLU A 39 -6.07 -9.31 4.83
C GLU A 39 -5.61 -8.18 5.78
N ARG A 40 -4.55 -8.43 6.56
CA ARG A 40 -3.98 -7.45 7.52
C ARG A 40 -2.92 -6.55 6.88
N THR A 41 -2.83 -6.52 5.56
CA THR A 41 -1.89 -5.65 4.83
C THR A 41 -2.23 -4.18 5.07
N ARG A 42 -1.18 -3.38 5.32
CA ARG A 42 -1.31 -1.95 5.60
C ARG A 42 -1.01 -1.13 4.35
N GLY A 43 -1.91 -1.16 3.38
CA GLY A 43 -1.83 -0.34 2.17
C GLY A 43 -2.53 1.02 2.34
N ARG A 44 -3.04 1.55 1.23
CA ARG A 44 -3.82 2.80 1.17
C ARG A 44 -4.95 2.80 2.19
N HIS A 45 -5.20 3.95 2.81
CA HIS A 45 -6.31 4.11 3.73
C HIS A 45 -7.62 4.28 2.94
N ILE A 46 -8.71 3.75 3.47
CA ILE A 46 -10.07 4.05 3.02
C ILE A 46 -10.86 4.70 4.15
N HIS A 47 -11.59 5.76 3.81
CA HIS A 47 -12.47 6.46 4.73
C HIS A 47 -13.94 6.18 4.39
N VAL A 48 -14.65 5.55 5.33
CA VAL A 48 -16.10 5.34 5.26
C VAL A 48 -16.78 6.52 5.91
N ARG A 49 -17.17 7.47 5.07
CA ARG A 49 -17.71 8.78 5.47
C ARG A 49 -18.92 8.68 6.41
N GLN A 50 -19.83 7.74 6.13
CA GLN A 50 -21.06 7.52 6.91
C GLN A 50 -20.81 7.19 8.39
N ASN A 51 -19.66 6.61 8.71
CA ASN A 51 -19.32 6.21 10.08
C ASN A 51 -18.51 7.29 10.82
N CYS A 52 -18.07 8.35 10.14
CA CYS A 52 -17.15 9.33 10.70
C CYS A 52 -17.87 10.44 11.45
N THR A 53 -17.55 10.60 12.74
CA THR A 53 -18.14 11.63 13.60
C THR A 53 -17.23 12.85 13.81
N ALA A 54 -16.17 13.00 13.01
CA ALA A 54 -15.20 14.10 13.12
C ALA A 54 -14.53 14.25 14.52
N CYS A 55 -14.41 13.15 15.29
CA CYS A 55 -13.88 13.17 16.65
C CYS A 55 -12.36 13.48 16.76
N ALA A 56 -11.65 13.51 15.64
CA ALA A 56 -10.20 13.80 15.54
C ALA A 56 -9.25 12.85 16.29
N GLN A 57 -9.73 11.67 16.69
CA GLN A 57 -8.88 10.68 17.37
C GLN A 57 -7.79 10.11 16.44
N CYS A 58 -8.08 9.95 15.15
CA CYS A 58 -7.10 9.53 14.14
C CYS A 58 -5.95 10.55 13.98
N VAL A 59 -6.24 11.85 14.08
CA VAL A 59 -5.24 12.92 14.00
C VAL A 59 -4.32 12.88 15.22
N ARG A 60 -4.90 12.76 16.43
CA ARG A 60 -4.14 12.71 17.69
C ARG A 60 -3.27 11.46 17.84
N SER A 61 -3.72 10.33 17.30
CA SER A 61 -2.98 9.06 17.36
C SER A 61 -1.87 8.95 16.31
N CYS A 62 -1.84 9.83 15.31
CA CYS A 62 -0.83 9.77 14.25
C CYS A 62 0.54 10.27 14.78
N PRO A 63 1.59 9.43 14.80
CA PRO A 63 2.90 9.83 15.34
C PRO A 63 3.63 10.89 14.49
N VAL A 64 3.26 11.00 13.21
CA VAL A 64 3.90 11.88 12.21
C VAL A 64 2.97 13.00 11.73
N VAL A 65 1.78 13.12 12.32
CA VAL A 65 0.78 14.16 11.98
C VAL A 65 0.50 14.22 10.47
N ALA A 66 0.28 13.05 9.85
CA ALA A 66 -0.01 12.93 8.42
C ALA A 66 -1.50 13.14 8.07
N ILE A 67 -2.37 13.26 9.07
CA ILE A 67 -3.82 13.35 8.88
C ILE A 67 -4.28 14.73 9.31
N ARG A 68 -5.08 15.40 8.47
CA ARG A 68 -5.74 16.67 8.80
C ARG A 68 -7.24 16.52 8.65
N ILE A 69 -7.98 17.13 9.56
CA ILE A 69 -9.44 17.29 9.47
C ILE A 69 -9.70 18.76 9.20
N ASP A 70 -10.43 19.07 8.13
CA ASP A 70 -11.04 20.38 7.95
C ASP A 70 -12.50 20.33 8.43
N LYS A 71 -12.85 21.24 9.34
CA LYS A 71 -14.21 21.35 9.92
C LYS A 71 -15.01 22.50 9.30
N ASP A 72 -14.33 23.43 8.63
CA ASP A 72 -14.94 24.64 8.08
C ASP A 72 -15.28 24.48 6.59
N ASP A 73 -15.04 23.29 6.04
CA ASP A 73 -15.35 22.99 4.65
C ASP A 73 -16.86 22.83 4.45
N LYS A 74 -17.50 23.93 4.01
CA LYS A 74 -18.95 24.04 3.77
C LYS A 74 -19.47 23.03 2.74
N MET A 75 -18.61 22.48 1.88
CA MET A 75 -19.00 21.45 0.92
C MET A 75 -19.34 20.12 1.60
N TYR A 76 -18.89 19.94 2.84
CA TYR A 76 -18.92 18.70 3.59
C TYR A 76 -19.53 18.87 4.98
N GLU A 77 -20.55 19.73 5.08
CA GLU A 77 -21.23 20.23 6.28
C GLU A 77 -21.63 19.17 7.34
N LYS A 78 -21.71 17.89 6.97
CA LYS A 78 -22.03 16.77 7.88
C LYS A 78 -20.86 15.83 8.22
N ASP A 79 -19.78 15.84 7.45
CA ASP A 79 -18.66 14.91 7.66
C ASP A 79 -17.33 15.62 7.47
N ALA A 80 -16.46 15.55 8.48
CA ALA A 80 -15.11 16.09 8.41
C ALA A 80 -14.40 15.66 7.13
N ALA A 81 -13.99 16.63 6.31
CA ALA A 81 -13.11 16.41 5.20
C ALA A 81 -11.75 15.93 5.74
N LEU A 82 -11.50 14.62 5.63
CA LEU A 82 -10.23 14.01 6.01
C LEU A 82 -9.26 14.11 4.85
N TYR A 83 -8.09 14.66 5.15
CA TYR A 83 -6.94 14.72 4.25
C TYR A 83 -5.83 13.83 4.80
N PHE A 84 -5.24 13.02 3.91
CA PHE A 84 -4.10 12.16 4.21
C PHE A 84 -2.89 12.58 3.38
N ASP A 85 -1.81 12.94 4.07
CA ASP A 85 -0.52 13.20 3.44
C ASP A 85 0.31 11.90 3.40
N TYR A 86 0.30 11.21 2.26
CA TYR A 86 1.09 10.01 2.06
C TYR A 86 2.59 10.28 1.94
N THR A 87 3.01 11.54 1.79
CA THR A 87 4.43 11.91 1.82
C THR A 87 5.03 11.86 3.23
N ARG A 88 4.16 11.86 4.25
CA ARG A 88 4.55 11.76 5.68
C ARG A 88 4.12 10.45 6.32
N CYS A 89 3.07 9.82 5.83
CA CYS A 89 2.52 8.61 6.42
C CYS A 89 3.54 7.47 6.45
N ILE A 90 3.68 6.83 7.61
CA ILE A 90 4.57 5.67 7.82
C ILE A 90 3.82 4.32 7.85
N PHE A 91 2.54 4.31 7.48
CA PHE A 91 1.69 3.10 7.41
C PHE A 91 1.67 2.26 8.71
N CYS A 92 1.76 2.93 9.87
CA CYS A 92 1.79 2.29 11.19
C CYS A 92 0.44 1.73 11.68
N GLY A 93 -0.69 2.13 11.08
CA GLY A 93 -2.03 1.63 11.44
C GLY A 93 -2.63 2.15 12.75
N HIS A 94 -1.94 3.00 13.52
CA HIS A 94 -2.48 3.54 14.77
C HIS A 94 -3.77 4.36 14.58
N CYS A 95 -3.91 5.05 13.45
CA CYS A 95 -5.13 5.81 13.13
C CYS A 95 -6.34 4.90 12.93
N VAL A 96 -6.15 3.70 12.35
CA VAL A 96 -7.19 2.69 12.14
C VAL A 96 -7.60 2.09 13.48
N GLU A 97 -6.63 1.69 14.30
CA GLU A 97 -6.88 1.13 15.64
C GLU A 97 -7.54 2.14 16.59
N ALA A 98 -7.18 3.42 16.48
CA ALA A 98 -7.75 4.48 17.30
C ALA A 98 -9.18 4.87 16.91
N CYS A 99 -9.66 4.47 15.72
CA CYS A 99 -11.00 4.81 15.25
C CYS A 99 -12.07 3.95 15.93
N ARG A 100 -12.78 4.53 16.91
CA ARG A 100 -13.84 3.81 17.66
C ARG A 100 -15.11 3.54 16.84
N PHE A 101 -15.27 4.23 15.70
CA PHE A 101 -16.46 4.16 14.86
C PHE A 101 -16.24 3.33 13.59
N ASN A 102 -15.07 2.69 13.43
CA ASN A 102 -14.76 1.89 12.24
C ASN A 102 -15.01 2.70 10.94
N ALA A 103 -14.54 3.94 10.92
CA ALA A 103 -14.66 4.84 9.78
C ALA A 103 -13.41 4.84 8.90
N LEU A 104 -12.29 4.27 9.38
CA LEU A 104 -11.01 4.28 8.68
C LEU A 104 -10.43 2.87 8.67
N PHE A 105 -9.99 2.40 7.51
CA PHE A 105 -9.39 1.08 7.35
C PHE A 105 -8.17 1.12 6.44
N HIS A 106 -7.32 0.09 6.54
CA HIS A 106 -6.31 -0.19 5.53
C HIS A 106 -6.89 -1.07 4.43
N THR A 107 -6.51 -0.78 3.19
CA THR A 107 -6.79 -1.60 2.02
C THR A 107 -5.55 -2.42 1.63
N PRO A 108 -5.71 -3.50 0.85
CA PRO A 108 -4.58 -4.23 0.27
C PRO A 108 -3.91 -3.48 -0.89
N VAL A 109 -4.40 -2.28 -1.27
CA VAL A 109 -3.85 -1.49 -2.37
C VAL A 109 -2.55 -0.84 -1.93
N VAL A 110 -1.42 -1.28 -2.48
CA VAL A 110 -0.09 -0.74 -2.16
C VAL A 110 0.42 0.23 -3.23
N ASP A 111 -0.20 0.25 -4.40
CA ASP A 111 0.19 1.09 -5.52
C ASP A 111 -0.39 2.48 -5.32
N LEU A 112 0.48 3.40 -4.89
CA LEU A 112 0.14 4.79 -4.57
C LEU A 112 1.06 5.77 -5.29
N SER A 113 1.82 5.31 -6.28
CA SER A 113 2.79 6.14 -6.99
C SER A 113 2.09 7.20 -7.82
N GLU A 114 2.45 8.45 -7.59
CA GLU A 114 1.99 9.61 -8.35
C GLU A 114 3.19 10.31 -9.01
N GLY A 115 2.94 11.06 -10.08
CA GLY A 115 3.99 11.82 -10.77
C GLY A 115 4.51 12.99 -9.93
N ASP A 116 3.62 13.67 -9.22
CA ASP A 116 3.94 14.82 -8.38
C ASP A 116 3.71 14.55 -6.89
N ARG A 117 4.53 15.22 -6.07
CA ARG A 117 4.43 15.12 -4.61
C ARG A 117 3.07 15.60 -4.09
N ARG A 118 2.46 16.59 -4.74
CA ARG A 118 1.22 17.21 -4.29
C ARG A 118 0.03 16.25 -4.43
N ASP A 119 0.10 15.34 -5.40
CA ASP A 119 -0.97 14.37 -5.69
C ASP A 119 -1.00 13.22 -4.68
N LEU A 120 0.07 13.06 -3.89
CA LEU A 120 0.14 12.16 -2.73
C LEU A 120 -0.59 12.71 -1.49
N ILE A 121 -1.18 13.91 -1.57
CA ILE A 121 -2.04 14.45 -0.52
C ILE A 121 -3.49 14.12 -0.91
N TYR A 122 -4.02 13.05 -0.35
CA TYR A 122 -5.34 12.55 -0.73
C TYR A 122 -6.39 13.31 0.06
N GLY A 123 -7.29 13.96 -0.67
CA GLY A 123 -8.49 14.57 -0.11
C GLY A 123 -9.62 13.58 0.15
N PRO A 124 -10.75 14.07 0.67
CA PRO A 124 -11.92 13.26 1.02
C PRO A 124 -12.49 12.48 -0.18
N ASP A 125 -12.39 13.01 -1.40
CA ASP A 125 -12.93 12.35 -2.59
C ASP A 125 -12.07 11.16 -3.04
N LYS A 126 -10.74 11.25 -2.92
CA LYS A 126 -9.80 10.20 -3.37
C LYS A 126 -9.63 9.08 -2.35
N ILE A 127 -9.92 9.34 -1.08
CA ILE A 127 -9.77 8.37 0.02
C ILE A 127 -11.02 7.52 0.26
N THR A 128 -12.17 7.90 -0.29
CA THR A 128 -13.42 7.14 -0.16
C THR A 128 -13.51 5.99 -1.18
N THR A 129 -12.72 6.05 -2.26
CA THR A 129 -12.70 5.02 -3.30
C THR A 129 -11.87 3.81 -2.87
N LEU A 130 -12.48 2.63 -2.95
CA LEU A 130 -11.84 1.34 -2.67
C LEU A 130 -11.07 0.82 -3.90
N GLU A 131 -11.38 1.37 -5.07
CA GLU A 131 -10.82 0.94 -6.35
C GLU A 131 -9.34 1.32 -6.47
N ARG A 132 -8.52 0.37 -6.89
CA ARG A 132 -7.15 0.64 -7.32
C ARG A 132 -7.23 1.35 -8.67
N GLU A 133 -6.54 2.48 -8.80
CA GLU A 133 -6.48 3.14 -10.09
C GLU A 133 -5.66 2.27 -11.05
N PRO A 134 -6.14 2.04 -12.28
CA PRO A 134 -5.49 1.17 -13.22
C PRO A 134 -4.12 1.72 -13.62
N PHE A 135 -3.08 0.89 -13.60
CA PHE A 135 -1.73 1.32 -13.93
C PHE A 135 -1.58 1.68 -15.42
N GLU A 136 -1.29 2.93 -15.74
CA GLU A 136 -1.07 3.36 -17.13
C GLU A 136 0.42 3.40 -17.47
N TRP A 137 0.83 2.67 -18.53
CA TRP A 137 2.22 2.65 -18.98
C TRP A 137 2.34 2.57 -20.49
N ARG A 138 3.10 3.51 -21.08
CA ARG A 138 3.24 3.70 -22.54
C ARG A 138 1.89 3.71 -23.28
N GLY A 139 0.92 4.48 -22.77
CA GLY A 139 -0.39 4.63 -23.42
C GLY A 139 -1.29 3.40 -23.38
N ARG A 140 -0.94 2.38 -22.59
CA ARG A 140 -1.79 1.23 -22.30
C ARG A 140 -2.20 1.26 -20.85
N ARG A 141 -3.49 1.03 -20.61
CA ARG A 141 -4.08 0.91 -19.28
C ARG A 141 -4.02 -0.55 -18.87
N PHE A 142 -3.18 -0.83 -17.89
CA PHE A 142 -3.06 -2.11 -17.19
C PHE A 142 -3.91 -2.04 -15.93
N ARG A 143 -4.12 -3.18 -15.27
CA ARG A 143 -5.09 -3.33 -14.20
C ARG A 143 -4.77 -2.50 -12.96
#